data_AF-A0A9D6UH76-F1
#
_entry.id   AF-A0A9D6UH76-F1
#
_cell.length_a   1.000
_cell.length_b   1.000
_cell.length_c   1.000
_cell.angle_alpha   90.00
_cell.angle_beta   90.00
_cell.angle_gamma   90.00
#
_symmetry.space_group_name_H-M   'P 1'
#
loop_
_entity.id
_entity.type
_entity.pdbx_description
1 polymer ?
#
loop_
_entity_poly.entity_id
_entity_poly.type
_entity_poly.pdbx_seq_one_letter_code
_entity_poly.pdbx_strand_id
1 'polypeptide(L)'
;MPAPKPTPEFKSIVGVFCPYADEVYSSAEEMVDAGWQTLLESQLETAKAYIEELVSGKYSEEELRDVWRASNANVSPFRGAEGSCTEFLEFIRSRYDKFERSWESDE
;
A
#
# COMPACT_ATOMS: atom_id res chain seq x y z
N MET A 1 -13.38 -8.79 -14.12
CA MET A 1 -13.30 -7.36 -14.49
C MET A 1 -11.84 -6.99 -14.35
N PRO A 2 -11.24 -6.21 -15.27
CA PRO A 2 -9.83 -5.84 -15.14
C PRO A 2 -9.62 -5.05 -13.84
N ALA A 3 -8.47 -5.22 -13.21
CA ALA A 3 -8.11 -4.46 -12.02
C ALA A 3 -8.07 -2.94 -12.28
N PRO A 4 -8.47 -2.12 -11.29
CA PRO A 4 -8.51 -0.68 -11.45
C PRO A 4 -7.09 -0.11 -11.50
N LYS A 5 -6.92 0.99 -12.24
CA LYS A 5 -5.62 1.68 -12.29
C LYS A 5 -5.25 2.27 -10.92
N PRO A 6 -3.96 2.33 -10.56
CA PRO A 6 -3.48 2.97 -9.34
C PRO A 6 -3.95 4.42 -9.20
N THR A 7 -4.57 4.75 -8.07
CA THR A 7 -4.94 6.12 -7.71
C THR A 7 -3.70 6.94 -7.32
N PRO A 8 -3.74 8.29 -7.40
CA PRO A 8 -2.65 9.13 -6.92
C PRO A 8 -2.29 8.86 -5.45
N GLU A 9 -3.28 8.61 -4.60
CA GLU A 9 -3.09 8.38 -3.17
C GLU A 9 -2.37 7.05 -2.92
N PHE A 10 -2.76 5.99 -3.63
CA PHE A 10 -2.06 4.71 -3.58
C PHE A 10 -0.61 4.84 -4.08
N LYS A 11 -0.39 5.64 -5.14
CA LYS A 11 0.96 5.93 -5.64
C LYS A 11 1.82 6.67 -4.62
N SER A 12 1.25 7.56 -3.81
CA SER A 12 1.97 8.21 -2.71
C SER A 12 2.40 7.20 -1.64
N ILE A 13 1.48 6.31 -1.22
CA ILE A 13 1.79 5.26 -0.23
C ILE A 13 2.92 4.38 -0.73
N VAL A 14 2.84 3.88 -1.97
CA VAL A 14 3.85 2.97 -2.51
C VAL A 14 5.12 3.68 -2.99
N GLY A 15 5.14 5.02 -3.01
CA GLY A 15 6.30 5.83 -3.38
C GLY A 15 7.47 5.72 -2.40
N VAL A 16 7.18 5.38 -1.13
CA VAL A 16 8.21 5.15 -0.10
C VAL A 16 9.04 3.88 -0.37
N PHE A 17 8.54 2.97 -1.21
CA PHE A 17 9.22 1.74 -1.65
C PHE A 17 10.24 2.05 -2.74
N CYS A 18 11.30 2.74 -2.34
CA CYS A 18 12.43 3.11 -3.18
C CYS A 18 13.66 2.22 -2.92
N PRO A 19 14.67 2.20 -3.81
CA PRO A 19 15.85 1.33 -3.66
C PRO A 19 16.65 1.50 -2.36
N TYR A 20 16.47 2.63 -1.65
CA TYR A 20 17.16 2.95 -0.41
C TYR A 20 16.22 2.87 0.81
N ALA A 21 15.03 2.31 0.66
CA ALA A 21 14.05 2.23 1.74
C ALA A 21 14.61 1.50 2.98
N ASP A 22 15.43 0.46 2.78
CA ASP A 22 16.09 -0.28 3.86
C ASP A 22 17.15 0.53 4.61
N GLU A 23 17.63 1.64 4.05
CA GLU A 23 18.55 2.58 4.71
C GLU A 23 17.79 3.65 5.52
N VAL A 24 16.52 3.89 5.17
CA VAL A 24 15.68 4.95 5.76
C VAL A 24 14.78 4.40 6.86
N TYR A 25 14.22 3.21 6.67
CA TYR A 25 13.26 2.60 7.58
C TYR A 25 13.86 1.38 8.28
N SER A 26 13.59 1.26 9.58
CA SER A 26 14.11 0.16 10.39
C SER A 26 13.29 -1.13 10.23
N SER A 27 12.12 -1.06 9.60
CA SER A 27 11.19 -2.17 9.41
C SER A 27 10.21 -1.93 8.26
N ALA A 28 9.59 -3.00 7.77
CA ALA A 28 8.52 -2.91 6.77
C ALA A 28 7.28 -2.19 7.32
N GLU A 29 6.98 -2.35 8.61
CA GLU A 29 5.91 -1.65 9.30
C GLU A 29 6.13 -0.14 9.27
N GLU A 30 7.32 0.33 9.67
CA GLU A 30 7.66 1.75 9.70
C GLU A 30 7.61 2.37 8.30
N MET A 31 8.08 1.65 7.29
CA MET A 31 7.99 2.08 5.90
C MET A 31 6.53 2.26 5.45
N VAL A 32 5.66 1.28 5.73
CA VAL A 32 4.23 1.37 5.36
C VAL A 32 3.53 2.48 6.12
N ASP A 33 3.81 2.64 7.41
CA ASP A 33 3.26 3.73 8.24
C ASP A 33 3.66 5.10 7.67
N ALA A 34 4.93 5.26 7.26
CA ALA A 34 5.39 6.47 6.59
C ALA A 34 4.65 6.73 5.28
N GLY A 35 4.32 5.69 4.51
CA GLY A 35 3.48 5.79 3.32
C GLY A 35 2.11 6.41 3.62
N TRP A 36 1.44 5.95 4.67
CA TRP A 36 0.16 6.51 5.12
C TRP A 36 0.30 7.96 5.62
N GLN A 37 1.39 8.28 6.30
CA GLN A 37 1.71 9.65 6.77
C GLN A 37 1.94 10.65 5.63
N THR A 38 2.20 10.19 4.40
CA THR A 38 2.34 11.11 3.25
C THR A 38 1.01 11.71 2.78
N LEU A 39 -0.12 11.14 3.19
CA LEU A 39 -1.45 11.52 2.75
C LEU A 39 -2.08 12.56 3.69
N LEU A 40 -2.89 13.43 3.11
CA LEU A 40 -3.83 14.26 3.87
C LEU A 40 -4.99 13.41 4.39
N GLU A 41 -5.63 13.83 5.47
CA GLU A 41 -6.81 13.16 6.04
C GLU A 41 -7.91 12.93 4.99
N SER A 42 -8.18 13.93 4.14
CA SER A 42 -9.15 13.83 3.04
C SER A 42 -8.78 12.80 1.96
N GLN A 43 -7.52 12.36 1.91
CA GLN A 43 -7.01 11.36 0.98
C GLN A 43 -6.96 9.96 1.58
N LEU A 44 -6.95 9.84 2.92
CA LEU A 44 -6.85 8.56 3.63
C LEU A 44 -8.01 7.63 3.26
N GLU A 45 -9.24 8.11 3.33
CA GLU A 45 -10.42 7.31 2.98
C GLU A 45 -10.42 6.86 1.51
N THR A 46 -9.90 7.69 0.60
CA THR A 46 -9.75 7.32 -0.81
C THR A 46 -8.72 6.21 -1.01
N ALA A 47 -7.56 6.32 -0.35
CA ALA A 47 -6.53 5.29 -0.39
C ALA A 47 -6.98 3.98 0.25
N LYS A 48 -7.64 4.06 1.41
CA LYS A 48 -8.24 2.93 2.14
C LYS A 48 -9.23 2.20 1.26
N ALA A 49 -10.23 2.90 0.71
CA ALA A 49 -11.25 2.30 -0.14
C ALA A 49 -10.64 1.61 -1.38
N TYR A 50 -9.62 2.22 -1.98
CA TYR A 50 -8.91 1.62 -3.11
C TYR A 50 -8.20 0.32 -2.71
N ILE A 51 -7.46 0.31 -1.60
CA ILE A 51 -6.77 -0.90 -1.12
C ILE A 51 -7.78 -1.98 -0.71
N GLU A 52 -8.90 -1.62 -0.08
CA GLU A 52 -9.99 -2.54 0.25
C GLU A 52 -10.63 -3.17 -1.00
N GLU A 53 -10.79 -2.38 -2.08
CA GLU A 53 -11.23 -2.93 -3.36
C GLU A 53 -10.22 -3.96 -3.89
N LEU A 54 -8.91 -3.66 -3.85
CA LEU A 54 -7.87 -4.58 -4.31
C LEU A 54 -7.85 -5.90 -3.53
N VAL A 55 -8.00 -5.86 -2.20
CA VAL A 55 -7.99 -7.06 -1.34
C VAL A 55 -9.37 -7.73 -1.23
N SER A 56 -10.40 -7.25 -1.95
CA SER A 56 -11.76 -7.80 -1.88
C SER A 56 -11.92 -9.22 -2.47
N GLY A 57 -10.86 -9.79 -3.04
CA GLY A 57 -10.87 -11.10 -3.71
C GLY A 57 -11.43 -11.10 -5.13
N LYS A 58 -11.72 -9.92 -5.70
CA LYS A 58 -12.24 -9.77 -7.07
C LYS A 58 -11.17 -9.93 -8.16
N TYR A 59 -9.90 -9.76 -7.80
CA TYR A 59 -8.77 -9.74 -8.72
C TYR A 59 -7.85 -10.92 -8.45
N SER A 60 -7.30 -11.48 -9.52
CA SER A 60 -6.26 -12.49 -9.43
C SER A 60 -4.92 -11.88 -8.97
N GLU A 61 -4.04 -12.74 -8.46
CA GLU A 61 -2.69 -12.37 -8.05
C GLU A 61 -1.89 -11.70 -9.21
N GLU A 62 -2.09 -12.13 -10.45
CA GLU A 62 -1.47 -11.51 -11.63
C GLU A 62 -1.99 -10.10 -11.88
N GLU A 63 -3.31 -9.90 -11.81
CA GLU A 63 -3.91 -8.57 -11.95
C GLU A 63 -3.45 -7.60 -10.85
N LEU A 64 -3.32 -8.07 -9.61
CA LEU A 64 -2.80 -7.25 -8.51
C LEU A 64 -1.33 -6.88 -8.71
N ARG A 65 -0.52 -7.80 -9.24
CA ARG A 65 0.88 -7.51 -9.60
C ARG A 65 0.98 -6.49 -10.73
N ASP A 66 0.06 -6.50 -11.68
CA ASP A 66 0.01 -5.48 -12.74
C ASP A 66 -0.38 -4.10 -12.19
N VAL A 67 -1.31 -4.04 -11.24
CA VAL A 67 -1.59 -2.80 -10.50
C VAL A 67 -0.34 -2.30 -9.76
N TRP A 68 0.38 -3.19 -9.07
CA TRP A 68 1.62 -2.84 -8.38
C TRP A 68 2.69 -2.31 -9.34
N ARG A 69 2.89 -2.96 -10.49
CA ARG A 69 3.84 -2.47 -11.52
C ARG A 69 3.44 -1.10 -12.07
N ALA A 70 2.14 -0.87 -12.24
CA ALA A 70 1.62 0.41 -12.72
C ALA A 70 1.65 1.53 -11.68
N SER A 71 1.93 1.22 -10.40
CA SER A 71 1.94 2.20 -9.32
C SER A 71 3.27 2.97 -9.22
N ASN A 72 4.28 2.62 -10.03
CA ASN A 72 5.65 3.13 -9.97
C ASN A 72 6.38 2.80 -8.65
N ALA A 73 5.94 1.78 -7.91
CA ALA A 73 6.76 1.21 -6.85
C ALA A 73 8.10 0.74 -7.45
N ASN A 74 9.21 1.32 -6.99
CA ASN A 74 10.53 1.02 -7.55
C ASN A 74 11.06 -0.34 -7.08
N VAL A 75 10.48 -0.86 -6.00
CA VAL A 75 10.83 -2.15 -5.42
C VAL A 75 9.58 -3.03 -5.36
N SER A 76 9.76 -4.31 -5.62
CA SER A 76 8.74 -5.32 -5.39
C SER A 76 8.97 -5.95 -4.02
N PRO A 77 8.04 -5.78 -3.07
CA PRO A 77 8.19 -6.29 -1.71
C PRO A 77 7.95 -7.81 -1.59
N PHE A 78 7.45 -8.44 -2.65
CA PHE A 78 7.25 -9.88 -2.73
C PHE A 78 8.47 -10.56 -3.40
N ARG A 79 8.86 -11.75 -2.91
CA ARG A 79 10.02 -12.53 -3.41
C ARG A 79 9.77 -13.12 -4.81
N GLY A 80 9.73 -12.26 -5.82
CA GLY A 80 9.48 -12.67 -7.20
C GLY A 80 8.13 -13.36 -7.37
N ALA A 81 8.10 -14.50 -8.06
CA ALA A 81 6.86 -15.24 -8.29
C ALA A 81 6.30 -15.94 -7.04
N GLU A 82 7.13 -16.14 -6.01
CA GLU A 82 6.78 -16.89 -4.80
C GLU A 82 6.11 -16.02 -3.71
N GLY A 83 6.25 -14.69 -3.76
CA GLY A 83 5.59 -13.81 -2.81
C GLY A 83 4.18 -13.43 -3.25
N SER A 84 3.26 -13.27 -2.31
CA SER A 84 1.89 -12.82 -2.59
C SER A 84 1.77 -11.30 -2.51
N CYS A 85 1.42 -10.69 -3.64
CA CYS A 85 0.98 -9.31 -3.72
C CYS A 85 -0.31 -9.12 -2.92
N THR A 86 -1.19 -10.12 -2.90
CA THR A 86 -2.42 -10.10 -2.08
C THR A 86 -2.09 -9.95 -0.60
N GLU A 87 -1.26 -10.84 -0.03
CA GLU A 87 -0.84 -10.76 1.39
C GLU A 87 -0.15 -9.42 1.69
N PHE A 88 0.60 -8.88 0.72
CA PHE A 88 1.26 -7.60 0.90
C PHE A 88 0.29 -6.40 0.91
N LEU A 89 -0.73 -6.40 0.05
CA LEU A 89 -1.78 -5.38 0.05
C LEU A 89 -2.64 -5.48 1.32
N GLU A 90 -2.91 -6.70 1.80
CA GLU A 90 -3.55 -6.94 3.09
C GLU A 90 -2.72 -6.40 4.25
N PHE A 91 -1.39 -6.59 4.19
CA PHE A 91 -0.47 -5.99 5.16
C PHE A 91 -0.57 -4.46 5.16
N ILE A 92 -0.53 -3.81 3.99
CA ILE A 92 -0.71 -2.35 3.88
C ILE A 92 -2.04 -1.90 4.50
N ARG A 93 -3.14 -2.60 4.19
CA ARG A 93 -4.47 -2.33 4.75
C ARG A 93 -4.50 -2.47 6.26
N SER A 94 -3.87 -3.51 6.82
CA SER A 94 -3.83 -3.73 8.27
C SER A 94 -3.06 -2.65 9.04
N ARG A 95 -2.13 -1.95 8.38
CA ARG A 95 -1.39 -0.83 8.96
C ARG A 95 -2.25 0.42 9.07
N TYR A 96 -3.19 0.63 8.15
CA TYR A 96 -4.16 1.72 8.24
C TYR A 96 -4.99 1.66 9.54
N ASP A 97 -5.47 0.48 9.92
CA ASP A 97 -6.28 0.30 11.15
C ASP A 97 -5.54 0.70 12.44
N LYS A 98 -4.20 0.70 12.41
CA LYS A 98 -3.34 1.17 13.52
C LYS A 98 -3.07 2.67 13.41
N PHE A 99 -2.96 3.18 12.19
CA PHE A 99 -2.74 4.59 11.90
C PHE A 99 -3.97 5.44 12.23
N GLU A 100 -5.17 5.01 11.83
CA GLU A 100 -6.46 5.68 12.12
C GLU A 100 -6.65 5.88 13.63
N ARG A 101 -6.41 4.83 14.42
CA ARG A 101 -6.46 4.90 15.90
C ARG A 101 -5.44 5.85 16.52
N SER A 102 -4.30 6.09 15.87
CA SER A 102 -3.31 7.06 16.34
C SER A 102 -3.79 8.49 16.10
N TRP A 103 -4.44 8.76 14.96
CA TRP A 103 -4.98 10.08 14.63
C TRP A 103 -6.18 10.48 15.49
N GLU A 104 -7.09 9.55 15.78
CA GLU A 104 -8.24 9.80 16.67
C GLU A 104 -7.83 10.09 18.13
N SER A 105 -6.59 9.79 18.51
CA SER A 105 -6.09 10.02 19.88
C SER A 105 -5.40 11.38 20.07
N ASP A 106 -5.18 12.14 18.98
CA ASP A 106 -4.54 13.46 18.98
C ASP A 106 -5.57 14.62 18.94
N GLU A 107 -6.89 14.33 19.00
CA GLU A 107 -7.98 15.31 19.18
C GLU A 107 -8.47 15.47 20.64
#